data_AF-A0AAD3N4N8-F1
#
_entry.id   AF-A0AAD3N4N8-F1
#
_cell.length_a   1.000
_cell.length_b   1.000
_cell.length_c   1.000
_cell.angle_alpha   90.00
_cell.angle_beta   90.00
_cell.angle_gamma   90.00
#
_symmetry.space_group_name_H-M   'P 1'
#
loop_
_entity.id
_entity.type
_entity.pdbx_description
1 polymer ?
#
loop_
_entity_poly.entity_id
_entity_poly.type
_entity_poly.pdbx_seq_one_letter_code
_entity_poly.pdbx_strand_id
1 'polypeptide(L)'
;GRLLNLSCSTVPSFVLSITATTQALALIELYNAPEGRYKQDVYLLPKKMDEYVANLHLPTFDAHLTELTDDQAKYLGISKHGPFKPNYY
;
A
#
# COMPACT_ATOMS: atom_id res chain seq x y z
N GLY A 1 -12.02 -30.60 -0.62
CA GLY A 1 -11.29 -29.68 0.27
C GLY A 1 -10.26 -28.87 -0.46
N ARG A 2 -10.66 -28.05 -1.44
CA ARG A 2 -9.84 -26.97 -2.02
C ARG A 2 -10.39 -25.63 -1.50
N LEU A 3 -9.79 -24.51 -1.90
CA LEU A 3 -10.19 -23.16 -1.47
C LEU A 3 -11.62 -22.83 -1.91
N LEU A 4 -12.57 -23.02 -0.99
CA LEU A 4 -14.01 -22.91 -1.23
C LEU A 4 -14.42 -21.50 -1.69
N ASN A 5 -13.79 -20.47 -1.13
CA ASN A 5 -14.07 -19.07 -1.46
C ASN A 5 -13.69 -18.68 -2.89
N LEU A 6 -12.78 -19.43 -3.54
CA LEU A 6 -12.39 -19.21 -4.93
C LEU A 6 -13.13 -20.15 -5.89
N SER A 7 -13.50 -21.36 -5.44
CA SER A 7 -14.13 -22.36 -6.29
C SER A 7 -15.66 -22.31 -6.30
N CYS A 8 -16.27 -21.85 -5.20
CA CYS A 8 -17.72 -21.90 -4.97
C CYS A 8 -18.28 -20.55 -4.52
N SER A 9 -17.46 -19.49 -4.54
CA SER A 9 -17.84 -18.12 -4.26
C SER A 9 -16.93 -17.17 -5.03
N THR A 10 -17.09 -15.87 -4.81
CA THR A 10 -16.33 -14.82 -5.49
C THR A 10 -15.80 -13.81 -4.47
N VAL A 11 -14.53 -13.41 -4.61
CA VAL A 11 -13.96 -12.31 -3.83
C VAL A 11 -14.42 -10.98 -4.43
N PRO A 12 -14.91 -10.01 -3.64
CA PRO A 12 -15.31 -8.72 -4.15
C PRO A 12 -14.18 -8.05 -4.95
N SER A 13 -14.51 -7.53 -6.13
CA SER A 13 -13.55 -6.90 -7.05
C SER A 13 -12.77 -5.76 -6.40
N PHE A 14 -13.38 -5.03 -5.46
CA PHE A 14 -12.71 -3.97 -4.72
C PHE A 14 -11.54 -4.49 -3.85
N VAL A 15 -11.75 -5.59 -3.12
CA VAL A 15 -10.69 -6.21 -2.31
C VAL A 15 -9.58 -6.75 -3.21
N LEU A 16 -9.97 -7.29 -4.37
CA LEU A 16 -9.02 -7.72 -5.39
C LEU A 16 -8.23 -6.54 -5.97
N SER A 17 -8.84 -5.37 -6.17
CA SER A 17 -8.20 -4.14 -6.67
C SER A 17 -7.03 -3.70 -5.77
N ILE A 18 -7.22 -3.73 -4.44
CA ILE A 18 -6.17 -3.39 -3.47
C ILE A 18 -4.97 -4.34 -3.66
N THR A 19 -5.23 -5.64 -3.70
CA THR A 19 -4.17 -6.66 -3.82
C THR A 19 -3.46 -6.57 -5.18
N ALA A 20 -4.23 -6.41 -6.26
CA ALA A 20 -3.70 -6.31 -7.62
C ALA A 20 -2.88 -5.04 -7.82
N THR A 21 -3.27 -3.92 -7.20
CA THR A 21 -2.50 -2.66 -7.25
C THR A 21 -1.16 -2.82 -6.54
N THR A 22 -1.15 -3.44 -5.34
CA THR A 22 0.10 -3.75 -4.62
C THR A 22 1.02 -4.65 -5.45
N GLN A 23 0.47 -5.67 -6.11
CA GLN A 23 1.23 -6.55 -7.01
C GLN A 23 1.78 -5.79 -8.22
N ALA A 24 0.97 -4.95 -8.87
CA ALA A 24 1.41 -4.13 -10.01
C ALA A 24 2.56 -3.20 -9.62
N LEU A 25 2.47 -2.54 -8.46
CA LEU A 25 3.54 -1.69 -7.95
C LEU A 25 4.82 -2.47 -7.65
N ALA A 26 4.71 -3.68 -7.07
CA ALA A 26 5.86 -4.54 -6.85
C ALA A 26 6.55 -4.94 -8.17
N LEU A 27 5.76 -5.26 -9.20
CA LEU A 27 6.27 -5.61 -10.53
C LEU A 27 6.95 -4.42 -11.21
N ILE A 28 6.35 -3.23 -11.14
CA ILE A 28 6.93 -2.00 -11.68
C ILE A 28 8.25 -1.68 -10.96
N GLU A 29 8.29 -1.79 -9.63
CA GLU A 29 9.48 -1.57 -8.83
C GLU A 29 10.59 -2.56 -9.18
N LEU A 30 10.27 -3.85 -9.28
CA LEU A 30 11.25 -4.88 -9.63
C LEU A 30 11.78 -4.69 -11.06
N TYR A 31 10.91 -4.31 -12.00
CA TYR A 31 11.29 -4.05 -13.39
C TYR A 31 12.23 -2.84 -13.53
N ASN A 32 11.98 -1.77 -12.77
CA ASN A 32 12.79 -0.54 -12.80
C ASN A 32 13.99 -0.57 -11.83
N ALA A 33 14.15 -1.64 -11.06
CA ALA A 33 15.22 -1.74 -10.09
C ALA A 33 16.59 -1.75 -10.79
N PRO A 34 17.56 -0.95 -10.33
CA PRO A 34 18.93 -1.04 -10.82
C PRO A 34 19.52 -2.41 -10.47
N GLU A 35 20.47 -2.86 -11.30
CA GLU A 35 21.17 -4.12 -11.07
C GLU A 35 21.80 -4.16 -9.67
N GLY A 36 21.63 -5.29 -8.98
CA GLY A 36 22.14 -5.48 -7.62
C GLY A 36 21.28 -4.90 -6.49
N ARG A 37 20.17 -4.20 -6.78
CA ARG A 37 19.24 -3.71 -5.74
C ARG A 37 18.61 -4.85 -4.94
N TYR A 38 18.19 -5.91 -5.62
CA TYR A 38 17.55 -7.08 -5.00
C TYR A 38 18.42 -8.33 -5.15
N LYS A 39 18.54 -9.10 -4.08
CA LYS A 39 19.18 -10.42 -4.04
C LYS A 39 18.09 -11.51 -4.02
N GLN A 40 18.50 -12.78 -3.95
CA GLN A 40 17.59 -13.91 -3.75
C GLN A 40 17.10 -13.95 -2.30
N ASP A 41 16.25 -12.99 -1.94
CA ASP A 41 15.66 -12.85 -0.61
C ASP A 41 14.23 -12.31 -0.71
N VAL A 42 13.50 -12.29 0.41
CA VAL A 42 12.14 -11.77 0.51
C VAL A 42 12.18 -10.33 0.98
N TYR A 43 11.49 -9.47 0.22
CA TYR A 43 11.42 -8.03 0.50
C TYR A 43 9.98 -7.60 0.75
N LEU A 44 9.82 -6.56 1.57
CA LEU A 44 8.55 -5.89 1.80
C LEU A 44 8.49 -4.60 1.00
N LEU A 45 7.30 -4.29 0.48
CA LEU A 45 7.02 -2.98 -0.11
C LEU A 45 7.15 -1.89 0.97
N PRO A 46 7.76 -0.73 0.66
CA PRO A 46 7.85 0.39 1.60
C PRO A 46 6.46 0.87 2.05
N LYS A 47 6.34 1.29 3.32
CA LYS A 47 5.07 1.80 3.90
C LYS A 47 4.43 2.93 3.10
N LYS A 48 5.25 3.80 2.52
CA LYS A 48 4.75 4.90 1.69
C LYS A 48 3.98 4.39 0.46
N MET A 49 4.39 3.25 -0.11
CA MET A 49 3.68 2.63 -1.23
C MET A 49 2.38 1.97 -0.76
N ASP A 50 2.35 1.41 0.44
CA ASP A 50 1.12 0.88 1.05
C ASP A 50 0.09 1.99 1.31
N GLU A 51 0.51 3.11 1.90
CA GLU A 51 -0.32 4.31 2.07
C GLU A 51 -0.80 4.89 0.73
N TYR A 52 0.03 4.82 -0.31
CA TYR A 52 -0.35 5.23 -1.64
C TYR A 52 -1.46 4.35 -2.22
N VAL A 53 -1.38 3.02 -2.06
CA VAL A 53 -2.46 2.11 -2.48
C VAL A 53 -3.76 2.45 -1.73
N ALA A 54 -3.70 2.70 -0.42
CA ALA A 54 -4.87 3.10 0.34
C ALA A 54 -5.47 4.43 -0.18
N ASN A 55 -4.63 5.42 -0.46
CA ASN A 55 -5.05 6.72 -0.99
C ASN A 55 -5.81 6.61 -2.31
N LEU A 56 -5.36 5.74 -3.23
CA LEU A 56 -6.01 5.51 -4.53
C LEU A 56 -7.46 5.00 -4.40
N HIS A 57 -7.81 4.36 -3.29
CA HIS A 57 -9.12 3.76 -3.09
C HIS A 57 -10.08 4.60 -2.22
N LEU A 58 -9.61 5.70 -1.60
CA LEU A 58 -10.45 6.59 -0.80
C LEU A 58 -11.68 7.15 -1.54
N PRO A 59 -11.57 7.57 -2.83
CA PRO A 59 -12.73 8.12 -3.56
C PRO A 59 -13.87 7.11 -3.73
N THR A 60 -13.60 5.80 -3.70
CA THR A 60 -14.64 4.77 -3.80
C THR A 60 -15.61 4.77 -2.62
N PHE A 61 -15.19 5.32 -1.48
CA PHE A 61 -15.99 5.41 -0.26
C PHE A 61 -16.49 6.83 0.04
N ASP A 62 -16.27 7.78 -0.87
CA ASP A 62 -16.47 9.22 -0.60
C ASP A 62 -15.72 9.67 0.68
N ALA A 63 -14.55 9.06 0.92
CA ALA A 63 -13.76 9.34 2.11
C ALA A 63 -12.89 10.58 1.91
N HIS A 64 -12.97 11.52 2.84
CA HIS A 64 -12.15 12.73 2.86
C HIS A 64 -11.06 12.62 3.93
N LEU A 65 -9.81 12.64 3.50
CA LEU A 65 -8.66 12.58 4.40
C LEU A 65 -8.30 13.99 4.89
N THR A 66 -8.16 14.16 6.20
CA THR A 66 -7.67 15.41 6.78
C THR A 66 -6.17 15.58 6.50
N GLU A 67 -5.78 16.77 6.05
CA GLU A 67 -4.37 17.14 5.91
C GLU A 67 -3.79 17.67 7.22
N LEU A 68 -2.59 17.20 7.58
CA LEU A 68 -1.88 17.70 8.76
C LEU A 68 -1.39 19.12 8.52
N THR A 69 -1.56 19.99 9.52
CA THR A 69 -0.87 21.28 9.55
C THR A 69 0.62 21.09 9.84
N ASP A 70 1.45 22.08 9.50
CA ASP A 70 2.89 22.02 9.76
C ASP A 70 3.19 21.87 11.27
N ASP A 71 2.39 22.52 12.13
CA ASP A 71 2.51 22.40 13.59
C ASP A 71 2.17 20.99 14.08
N GLN A 72 1.12 20.36 13.54
CA GLN A 72 0.74 18.99 13.89
C GLN A 72 1.79 17.98 13.42
N ALA A 73 2.30 18.12 12.19
CA ALA A 73 3.35 17.28 11.65
C ALA A 73 4.63 17.36 12.50
N LYS A 74 5.02 18.59 12.88
CA LYS A 74 6.16 18.84 13.79
C LYS A 74 5.92 18.25 15.18
N TYR A 75 4.72 18.42 15.74
CA TYR A 75 4.36 17.87 17.04
C TYR A 75 4.45 16.34 17.07
N LEU A 76 3.98 15.69 16.01
CA LEU A 76 4.03 14.23 15.85
C LEU A 76 5.40 13.70 15.42
N GLY A 77 6.31 14.59 14.97
CA GLY A 77 7.63 14.20 14.45
C GLY A 77 7.55 13.41 13.14
N ILE A 78 6.52 13.64 12.32
CA ILE A 78 6.30 12.93 11.05
C ILE A 78 6.20 13.90 9.89
N SER A 79 6.41 13.40 8.67
CA SER A 79 6.14 14.15 7.44
C SER A 79 4.64 14.33 7.24
N LYS A 80 4.22 15.51 6.76
CA LYS A 80 2.83 15.77 6.35
C LYS A 80 2.34 14.86 5.20
N HIS A 81 3.28 14.24 4.48
CA HIS A 81 3.02 13.32 3.37
C HIS A 81 3.39 11.86 3.69
N GLY A 82 3.47 11.54 4.98
CA GLY A 82 3.80 10.20 5.46
C GLY A 82 5.27 9.79 5.26
N PRO A 83 5.64 8.57 5.69
CA PRO A 83 4.78 7.57 6.33
C PRO A 83 4.21 8.05 7.66
N PHE A 84 2.92 7.80 7.90
CA PHE A 84 2.20 8.28 9.09
C PHE A 84 2.32 7.34 10.30
N LYS A 85 2.98 6.19 10.13
CA LYS A 85 3.18 5.16 11.16
C LYS A 85 4.59 4.54 11.06
N PRO A 86 5.16 4.11 12.20
CA PRO A 86 6.47 3.46 12.24
C PRO A 86 6.42 2.04 11.65
N ASN A 87 7.58 1.49 11.29
CA ASN A 87 7.69 0.21 10.57
C ASN A 87 7.02 -1.00 11.24
N TYR A 88 6.94 -1.01 12.57
CA TYR A 88 6.37 -2.11 13.34
C TYR A 88 4.84 -2.07 13.51
N TYR A 89 4.19 -1.01 13.04
CA TYR A 89 2.73 -0.85 13.02
C TYR A 89 2.17 -1.40 11.72
#